data_AF-A0A7X6WNC6-F1
#
_entry.id   AF-A0A7X6WNC6-F1
#
_cell.length_a   1.000
_cell.length_b   1.000
_cell.length_c   1.000
_cell.angle_alpha   90.00
_cell.angle_beta   90.00
_cell.angle_gamma   90.00
#
_symmetry.space_group_name_H-M   'P 1'
#
loop_
_entity.id
_entity.type
_entity.pdbx_description
1 polymer ?
#
loop_
_entity_poly.entity_id
_entity_poly.type
_entity_poly.pdbx_seq_one_letter_code
_entity_poly.pdbx_strand_id
1 'polypeptide(L)'
;VFLGAFLTGLGVYDKIGKYGGAGSIIPITGFANSIVASAMEFKREGYVYGLGARLFTVAGPVLVFGFIISVLIGLCYYYFS
;
A
#
# COMPACT_ATOMS: atom_id res chain seq x y z
N VAL A 1 10.81 -6.30 2.30
CA VAL A 1 9.60 -6.04 3.12
C VAL A 1 9.89 -6.19 4.62
N PHE A 2 10.37 -7.35 5.09
CA PHE A 2 10.71 -7.57 6.51
C PHE A 2 11.81 -6.62 7.04
N LEU A 3 12.91 -6.44 6.29
CA LEU A 3 13.97 -5.46 6.63
C LEU A 3 13.48 -4.01 6.61
N GLY A 4 12.54 -3.69 5.71
CA GLY A 4 11.94 -2.35 5.62
C GLY A 4 11.10 -2.04 6.86
N ALA A 5 10.23 -2.98 7.26
CA ALA A 5 9.44 -2.85 8.49
C ALA A 5 10.30 -2.81 9.76
N PHE A 6 11.41 -3.56 9.81
CA PHE A 6 12.36 -3.56 10.93
C PHE A 6 13.11 -2.21 11.05
N LEU A 7 13.53 -1.62 9.93
CA LEU A 7 14.19 -0.31 9.89
C LEU A 7 13.21 0.86 10.13
N THR A 8 11.91 0.69 9.81
CA THR A 8 10.83 1.61 10.21
C THR A 8 10.64 1.65 11.73
N GLY A 9 10.72 0.51 12.42
CA GLY A 9 10.64 0.44 13.88
C GLY A 9 11.83 1.08 14.62
N LEU A 10 12.99 1.22 13.95
CA LEU A 10 14.24 1.77 14.49
C LEU A 10 14.39 3.29 14.28
N GLY A 11 13.42 3.98 13.66
CA GLY A 11 13.44 5.44 13.49
C GLY A 11 14.48 5.98 12.51
N VAL A 12 15.18 5.10 11.78
CA VAL A 12 16.17 5.47 10.75
C VAL A 12 15.51 5.70 9.38
N TYR A 13 14.27 5.20 9.19
CA TYR A 13 13.49 5.39 7.96
C TYR A 13 13.00 6.82 7.76
N ASP A 14 12.77 7.58 8.84
CA ASP A 14 12.37 8.99 8.77
C ASP A 14 13.43 9.89 8.11
N LYS A 15 14.71 9.52 8.21
CA LYS A 15 15.80 10.26 7.55
C LYS A 15 15.93 9.96 6.05
N ILE A 16 15.50 8.78 5.59
CA ILE A 16 15.52 8.41 4.17
C ILE A 16 14.26 8.94 3.46
N GLY A 17 13.10 8.94 4.14
CA GLY A 17 11.86 9.53 3.62
C GLY A 17 11.93 11.03 3.35
N LYS A 18 12.77 11.77 4.10
CA LYS A 18 12.98 13.20 3.92
C LYS A 18 13.76 13.56 2.64
N TYR A 19 14.56 12.64 2.10
CA TYR A 19 15.23 12.76 0.80
C TYR A 19 14.43 12.13 -0.35
N GLY A 20 13.46 11.24 -0.05
CA GLY A 20 12.66 10.49 -1.02
C GLY A 20 11.40 11.18 -1.57
N GLY A 21 11.19 12.46 -1.26
CA GLY A 21 10.11 13.27 -1.83
C GLY A 21 8.75 13.02 -1.18
N ALA A 22 8.07 14.12 -0.86
CA ALA A 22 6.72 14.15 -0.31
C ALA A 22 5.71 13.30 -1.12
N GLY A 23 5.98 13.02 -2.39
CA GLY A 23 5.10 12.28 -3.29
C GLY A 23 4.91 10.78 -3.03
N SER A 24 5.77 10.09 -2.26
CA SER A 24 5.56 8.66 -1.91
C SER A 24 4.89 8.46 -0.55
N ILE A 25 5.13 9.38 0.40
CA ILE A 25 4.54 9.34 1.74
C ILE A 25 3.05 9.74 1.68
N ILE A 26 2.68 10.71 0.86
CA ILE A 26 1.30 11.21 0.72
C ILE A 26 0.32 10.15 0.16
N PRO A 27 0.60 9.41 -0.92
CA PRO A 27 -0.36 8.42 -1.44
C PRO A 27 -0.53 7.23 -0.50
N ILE A 28 0.53 6.78 0.18
CA ILE A 28 0.46 5.63 1.09
C ILE A 28 -0.30 6.00 2.37
N THR A 29 -0.08 7.21 2.90
CA THR A 29 -0.83 7.71 4.06
C THR A 29 -2.30 7.98 3.74
N GLY A 30 -2.60 8.55 2.56
CA GLY A 30 -3.97 8.71 2.07
C GLY A 30 -4.70 7.38 1.88
N PHE A 31 -4.03 6.38 1.29
CA PHE A 31 -4.57 5.03 1.14
C PHE A 31 -4.85 4.36 2.49
N ALA A 32 -3.91 4.46 3.44
CA ALA A 32 -4.12 3.95 4.80
C ALA A 32 -5.33 4.60 5.49
N ASN A 33 -5.50 5.91 5.33
CA ASN A 33 -6.67 6.62 5.87
C ASN A 33 -7.99 6.12 5.26
N SER A 34 -8.06 5.93 3.94
CA SER A 34 -9.25 5.39 3.26
C SER A 34 -9.60 3.97 3.70
N ILE A 35 -8.60 3.12 3.94
CA ILE A 35 -8.75 1.75 4.44
C ILE A 35 -9.29 1.75 5.88
N VAL A 36 -8.70 2.56 6.75
CA VAL A 36 -9.13 2.66 8.17
C VAL A 36 -10.53 3.27 8.28
N ALA A 37 -10.84 4.32 7.50
CA ALA A 37 -12.17 4.91 7.46
C ALA A 37 -13.22 3.87 7.04
N SER A 38 -12.97 3.12 5.96
CA SER A 38 -13.84 2.03 5.50
C SER A 38 -13.98 0.92 6.56
N ALA A 39 -12.89 0.56 7.25
CA ALA A 39 -12.94 -0.42 8.33
C ALA A 39 -13.82 0.04 9.50
N MET A 40 -13.78 1.32 9.87
CA MET A 40 -14.59 1.84 10.97
C MET A 40 -16.07 1.94 10.61
N GLU A 41 -16.38 2.39 9.40
CA GLU A 41 -17.76 2.60 8.93
C GLU A 41 -18.51 1.27 8.76
N PHE A 42 -17.86 0.28 8.14
CA PHE A 42 -18.47 -1.00 7.81
C PHE A 42 -18.25 -2.08 8.89
N LYS A 43 -17.66 -1.76 10.05
CA LYS A 43 -17.49 -2.69 11.17
C LYS A 43 -18.82 -3.30 11.64
N ARG A 44 -19.92 -2.56 11.49
CA ARG A 44 -21.27 -2.99 11.90
C ARG A 44 -21.91 -4.01 10.95
N GLU A 45 -21.39 -4.16 9.73
CA GLU A 45 -21.91 -5.09 8.71
C GLU A 45 -21.31 -6.50 8.80
N GLY A 46 -20.43 -6.74 9.79
CA GLY A 46 -19.78 -8.04 10.01
C GLY A 46 -18.46 -8.20 9.26
N TYR A 47 -17.58 -9.06 9.78
CA TYR A 47 -16.16 -9.12 9.38
C TYR A 47 -15.92 -9.58 7.94
N VAL A 48 -16.74 -10.50 7.42
CA VAL A 48 -16.50 -11.14 6.11
C VAL A 48 -17.27 -10.45 4.99
N TYR A 49 -18.60 -10.40 5.12
CA TYR A 49 -19.48 -9.87 4.07
C TYR A 49 -19.54 -8.33 4.03
N GLY A 50 -19.31 -7.65 5.16
CA GLY A 50 -19.30 -6.19 5.24
C GLY A 50 -17.90 -5.61 5.17
N LEU A 51 -17.16 -5.73 6.27
CA LEU A 51 -15.83 -5.14 6.44
C LEU A 51 -14.84 -5.64 5.39
N GLY A 52 -14.68 -6.96 5.26
CA GLY A 52 -13.73 -7.59 4.33
C GLY A 52 -14.02 -7.22 2.87
N ALA A 53 -15.28 -7.30 2.44
CA ALA A 53 -15.68 -6.93 1.08
C ALA A 53 -15.35 -5.47 0.76
N ARG A 54 -15.67 -4.54 1.66
CA ARG A 54 -15.41 -3.10 1.47
C ARG A 54 -13.91 -2.78 1.48
N LEU A 55 -13.15 -3.39 2.37
CA LEU A 55 -11.70 -3.27 2.38
C LEU A 55 -11.08 -3.74 1.07
N PHE A 56 -11.58 -4.84 0.49
CA PHE A 56 -11.10 -5.36 -0.78
C PHE A 56 -11.46 -4.45 -1.96
N THR A 57 -12.59 -3.74 -1.93
CA THR A 57 -12.93 -2.77 -2.98
C THR A 57 -11.98 -1.57 -3.02
N VAL A 58 -11.46 -1.14 -1.87
CA VAL A 58 -10.48 -0.05 -1.79
C VAL A 58 -9.07 -0.55 -2.10
N ALA A 59 -8.70 -1.74 -1.60
CA ALA A 59 -7.36 -2.31 -1.80
C ALA A 59 -7.15 -2.93 -3.19
N GLY A 60 -8.21 -3.44 -3.82
CA GLY A 60 -8.18 -4.13 -5.11
C GLY A 60 -7.50 -3.31 -6.21
N PRO A 61 -7.91 -2.06 -6.47
CA PRO A 61 -7.29 -1.21 -7.49
C PRO A 61 -5.78 -1.05 -7.26
N VAL A 62 -5.36 -0.78 -6.03
CA VAL A 62 -3.94 -0.55 -5.70
C VAL A 62 -3.11 -1.81 -5.94
N LEU A 63 -3.63 -2.98 -5.58
CA LEU A 63 -2.96 -4.25 -5.84
C LEU A 63 -2.84 -4.54 -7.33
N VAL A 64 -3.91 -4.32 -8.11
CA VAL A 64 -3.92 -4.57 -9.56
C VAL A 64 -2.92 -3.66 -10.28
N PHE A 65 -2.93 -2.36 -10.01
CA PHE A 65 -1.96 -1.43 -10.61
C PHE A 65 -0.53 -1.75 -10.19
N GLY A 66 -0.31 -2.11 -8.92
CA GLY A 66 1.00 -2.53 -8.43
C GLY A 66 1.52 -3.77 -9.16
N PHE A 67 0.67 -4.78 -9.35
CA PHE A 67 1.03 -6.00 -10.08
C PHE A 67 1.33 -5.72 -11.55
N ILE A 68 0.48 -4.95 -12.23
CA ILE A 68 0.65 -4.60 -13.65
C ILE A 68 1.99 -3.88 -13.86
N ILE A 69 2.29 -2.87 -13.03
CA ILE A 69 3.55 -2.12 -13.13
C ILE A 69 4.74 -3.05 -12.84
N SER A 70 4.64 -3.90 -11.81
CA SER A 70 5.70 -4.86 -11.47
C SER A 70 5.98 -5.85 -12.61
N VAL A 71 4.93 -6.37 -13.27
CA VAL A 71 5.06 -7.29 -14.40
C VAL A 71 5.64 -6.57 -15.61
N LEU A 72 5.19 -5.36 -15.92
CA LEU A 72 5.73 -4.56 -17.03
C LEU A 72 7.21 -4.24 -16.84
N ILE A 73 7.63 -3.81 -15.64
CA ILE A 73 9.04 -3.56 -15.34
C ILE A 73 9.85 -4.86 -15.41
N GLY A 74 9.33 -5.97 -14.88
CA GLY A 74 9.97 -7.27 -14.95
C GLY A 74 10.17 -7.77 -16.38
N LEU A 75 9.18 -7.59 -17.25
CA LEU A 75 9.26 -7.91 -18.67
C LEU A 75 10.26 -7.02 -19.41
N CYS A 76 10.25 -5.71 -19.15
CA CYS A 76 11.25 -4.79 -19.72
C CYS A 76 12.67 -5.18 -19.30
N TYR A 77 12.88 -5.51 -18.02
CA TYR A 77 14.18 -5.96 -17.53
C TYR A 77 14.62 -7.28 -18.18
N TYR A 78 13.71 -8.24 -18.34
CA TYR A 78 14.01 -9.51 -19.00
C TYR A 78 14.42 -9.35 -20.48
N TYR A 79 13.81 -8.41 -21.20
CA TYR A 79 14.13 -8.16 -22.62
C TYR A 79 15.34 -7.25 -22.85
N PHE A 80 15.69 -6.39 -21.89
CA PHE A 80 16.86 -5.50 -21.97
C PHE A 80 18.12 -6.05 -21.28
N SER A 81 18.02 -7.21 -20.61
CA SER A 81 19.15 -7.96 -20.04
C SER A 81 19.57 -9.12 -20.92
#